data_AF-A0A6I2SX70-F1
#
_entry.id   AF-A0A6I2SX70-F1
#
_cell.length_a   1.000
_cell.length_b   1.000
_cell.length_c   1.000
_cell.angle_alpha   90.00
_cell.angle_beta   90.00
_cell.angle_gamma   90.00
#
_symmetry.space_group_name_H-M   'P 1'
#
loop_
_entity.id
_entity.type
_entity.pdbx_description
1 polymer ?
#
loop_
_entity_poly.entity_id
_entity_poly.type
_entity_poly.pdbx_seq_one_letter_code
_entity_poly.pdbx_strand_id
1 'polypeptide(L)' 'MTRFYDARNEYDLESVVELLDMSGVEYSFNANSGERDVTEIMVAEEDLPYAEEVLYLSSRRIFCSLPHG' A
#
# COMPACT_ATOMS: atom_id res chain seq x y z
N MET A 1 14.19 -3.79 -2.91
CA MET A 1 12.94 -3.02 -2.76
C MET A 1 12.63 -2.38 -4.12
N THR A 2 11.40 -2.51 -4.59
CA THR A 2 10.91 -2.01 -5.88
C THR A 2 9.74 -1.05 -5.65
N ARG A 3 9.44 -0.18 -6.62
CA ARG A 3 8.35 0.80 -6.49
C ARG A 3 7.01 0.07 -6.52
N PHE A 4 6.21 0.29 -5.49
CA PHE A 4 4.91 -0.34 -5.31
C PHE A 4 3.76 0.63 -5.52
N TYR A 5 3.81 1.78 -4.83
CA TYR A 5 2.70 2.72 -4.82
C TYR A 5 3.18 4.17 -4.84
N ASP A 6 2.40 5.03 -5.49
CA ASP A 6 2.60 6.48 -5.57
C ASP A 6 1.35 7.15 -5.01
N ALA A 7 1.44 7.53 -3.73
CA ALA A 7 0.37 8.19 -3.02
C ALA A 7 0.20 9.62 -3.49
N ARG A 8 -1.04 9.99 -3.80
CA ARG A 8 -1.36 11.33 -4.30
C ARG A 8 -1.46 12.37 -3.18
N ASN A 9 -1.72 11.93 -1.95
CA ASN A 9 -1.89 12.75 -0.76
C ASN A 9 -1.52 11.95 0.49
N GLU A 10 -1.30 12.63 1.61
CA GLU A 10 -0.96 12.03 2.91
C GLU A 10 -1.99 10.99 3.39
N TYR A 11 -3.28 11.25 3.16
CA TYR A 11 -4.38 10.34 3.55
C TYR A 11 -4.35 9.00 2.80
N ASP A 12 -3.94 9.07 1.53
CA ASP A 12 -3.83 7.93 0.63
C ASP A 12 -2.60 7.09 1.03
N LEU A 13 -1.50 7.76 1.36
CA LEU A 13 -0.29 7.15 1.90
C LEU A 13 -0.58 6.40 3.21
N GLU A 14 -1.24 7.05 4.18
CA GLU A 14 -1.58 6.46 5.48
C GLU A 14 -2.44 5.20 5.30
N SER A 15 -3.45 5.26 4.43
CA SER A 15 -4.32 4.11 4.14
C SER A 15 -3.54 2.93 3.57
N VAL A 16 -2.61 3.17 2.64
CA VAL A 16 -1.80 2.09 2.05
C VAL A 16 -0.79 1.54 3.07
N VAL A 17 -0.20 2.40 3.89
CA VAL A 17 0.72 1.99 4.96
C VAL A 17 0.03 1.09 5.97
N GLU A 18 -1.16 1.47 6.44
CA GLU A 18 -1.96 0.65 7.36
C GLU A 18 -2.32 -0.71 6.76
N LEU A 19 -2.62 -0.76 5.45
CA LEU A 19 -2.91 -2.03 4.76
C LEU A 19 -1.69 -2.94 4.69
N LEU A 20 -0.52 -2.39 4.36
CA LEU A 20 0.72 -3.16 4.30
C LEU A 20 1.11 -3.66 5.70
N ASP A 21 0.98 -2.83 6.73
CA ASP A 21 1.22 -3.20 8.13
C ASP A 21 0.28 -4.31 8.61
N MET A 22 -1.03 -4.18 8.37
CA MET A 22 -2.02 -5.21 8.70
C MET A 22 -1.79 -6.53 7.97
N SER A 23 -1.26 -6.47 6.75
CA SER A 23 -0.92 -7.67 5.96
C SER A 23 0.47 -8.22 6.25
N GLY A 24 1.28 -7.57 7.09
CA GLY A 24 2.63 -8.00 7.44
C GLY A 24 3.66 -7.83 6.33
N VAL A 25 3.41 -6.93 5.38
CA VAL A 25 4.32 -6.64 4.26
C VAL A 25 5.35 -5.60 4.68
N GLU A 26 6.63 -5.91 4.49
CA GLU A 26 7.70 -4.94 4.72
C GLU A 26 7.71 -3.86 3.62
N TYR A 27 7.60 -2.60 4.05
CA TYR A 27 7.60 -1.42 3.18
C TYR A 27 8.66 -0.41 3.58
N SER A 28 9.03 0.44 2.63
CA SER A 28 9.97 1.54 2.82
C SER A 28 9.52 2.75 2.03
N PHE A 29 9.85 3.93 2.53
CA PHE A 29 9.45 5.20 1.94
C PHE A 29 10.58 5.76 1.08
N ASN A 30 10.26 6.14 -0.17
CA ASN A 30 11.18 6.89 -1.00
C ASN A 30 10.89 8.39 -0.90
N ALA A 31 11.69 9.09 -0.09
CA ALA A 31 11.66 10.54 -0.03
C ALA A 31 12.45 11.10 -1.23
N ASN A 32 11.77 11.35 -2.35
CA ASN A 32 12.42 11.99 -3.49
C ASN A 32 12.86 13.41 -3.07
N SER A 33 14.15 13.68 -3.09
CA SER A 33 14.79 14.91 -2.57
C SER A 33 14.47 16.15 -3.41
N GLY A 34 13.20 16.55 -3.46
CA GLY A 34 12.69 17.71 -4.20
C GLY A 34 11.26 18.10 -3.82
N GLU A 35 10.45 17.14 -3.37
CA GLU A 35 9.08 17.36 -2.91
C GLU A 35 9.03 17.02 -1.42
N ARG A 36 8.48 17.91 -0.59
CA ARG A 36 8.53 17.80 0.89
C ARG A 36 7.58 16.73 1.43
N ASP A 37 7.04 15.91 0.56
CA ASP A 37 5.94 15.01 0.82
C ASP A 37 6.38 13.65 0.31
N VAL A 38 6.58 12.71 1.24
CA VAL A 38 6.90 11.34 0.92
C VAL A 38 5.69 10.73 0.23
N THR A 39 5.74 10.57 -1.08
CA THR A 39 4.63 10.04 -1.87
C THR A 39 4.86 8.61 -2.34
N GLU A 40 6.09 8.12 -2.32
CA GLU A 40 6.43 6.82 -2.91
C GLU A 40 6.65 5.73 -1.86
N ILE A 41 5.92 4.62 -1.98
CA ILE A 41 6.07 3.41 -1.18
C ILE A 41 6.78 2.35 -2.02
N MET A 42 7.80 1.74 -1.41
CA MET A 42 8.57 0.63 -1.96
C MET A 42 8.38 -0.61 -1.11
N VAL A 43 8.28 -1.78 -1.75
CA VAL A 43 8.18 -3.08 -1.06
C VAL A 43 9.28 -4.02 -1.55
N ALA A 44 9.48 -5.16 -0.91
CA ALA A 44 10.36 -6.19 -1.45
C ALA A 44 9.81 -6.71 -2.80
N GLU A 45 10.69 -7.07 -3.73
CA GLU A 45 10.26 -7.58 -5.04
C GLU A 45 9.48 -8.89 -4.93
N GLU A 46 9.81 -9.71 -3.92
CA GLU A 46 9.10 -10.95 -3.59
C GLU A 46 7.68 -10.71 -3.06
N ASP A 47 7.47 -9.64 -2.29
CA ASP A 47 6.18 -9.25 -1.72
C ASP A 47 5.33 -8.39 -2.66
N LEU A 48 5.90 -7.84 -3.73
CA LEU A 48 5.20 -7.02 -4.71
C LEU A 48 3.85 -7.63 -5.17
N PRO A 49 3.78 -8.89 -5.65
CA PRO A 49 2.51 -9.48 -6.09
C PRO A 49 1.48 -9.59 -4.97
N TYR A 50 1.93 -9.82 -3.73
CA TYR A 50 1.04 -9.90 -2.57
C TYR A 50 0.54 -8.52 -2.14
N ALA A 51 1.42 -7.52 -2.13
CA ALA A 51 1.07 -6.13 -1.84
C ALA A 51 0.04 -5.58 -2.84
N GLU A 52 0.21 -5.90 -4.14
CA GLU A 52 -0.75 -5.53 -5.18
C GLU A 52 -2.12 -6.20 -4.95
N GLU A 53 -2.14 -7.47 -4.57
CA GLU A 53 -3.37 -8.19 -4.25
C GLU A 53 -4.09 -7.58 -3.03
N VAL A 54 -3.36 -7.27 -1.96
CA VAL A 54 -3.92 -6.63 -0.75
C VAL A 54 -4.53 -5.28 -1.07
N LEU A 55 -3.83 -4.45 -1.85
CA LEU A 55 -4.31 -3.13 -2.26
C LEU A 55 -5.57 -3.25 -3.13
N TYR A 56 -5.56 -4.20 -4.09
CA TYR A 56 -6.70 -4.47 -4.96
C TYR A 56 -7.92 -4.97 -4.17
N LEU A 57 -7.73 -5.86 -3.20
CA LEU A 57 -8.79 -6.36 -2.32
C LEU A 57 -9.34 -5.26 -1.40
N SER A 58 -8.49 -4.38 -0.91
CA SER A 58 -8.89 -3.24 -0.08
C SER A 58 -9.75 -2.25 -0.87
N SER A 59 -9.35 -1.92 -2.11
CA SER A 59 -10.15 -1.08 -3.01
C SER A 59 -11.52 -1.69 -3.31
N ARG A 60 -11.62 -3.03 -3.33
CA ARG A 60 -12.86 -3.78 -3.56
C ARG A 60 -13.67 -4.06 -2.30
N ARG A 61 -13.17 -3.78 -1.09
CA ARG A 61 -13.87 -4.03 0.18
C ARG A 61 -15.12 -3.17 0.38
N ILE A 62 -15.40 -2.22 -0.51
CA ILE A 62 -16.72 -1.55 -0.59
C ILE A 62 -17.83 -2.55 -1.00
N PHE A 63 -17.51 -3.71 -1.60
CA PHE A 63 -18.51 -4.64 -2.16
C PHE A 63 -18.57 -6.05 -1.58
N CYS A 64 -17.79 -6.39 -0.56
CA CYS A 64 -17.82 -7.73 0.00
C CYS A 64 -18.21 -7.74 1.49
N SER A 65 -19.49 -7.49 1.72
CA SER A 65 -20.24 -8.24 2.74
C SER A 65 -20.12 -9.73 2.43
N LEU A 66 -19.13 -10.43 2.99
CA LEU A 66 -19.20 -11.89 3.04
C LEU A 66 -20.24 -12.28 4.09
N PRO A 67 -21.28 -13.07 3.74
CA PRO A 67 -22.11 -13.71 4.74
C PRO A 67 -21.28 -14.83 5.37
N HIS A 68 -21.01 -14.72 6.67
CA HIS A 68 -20.64 -15.88 7.47
C HIS A 68 -21.92 -16.61 7.88
N GLY A 69 -22.00 -17.89 7.53
CA GLY A 69 -22.84 -18.88 8.23
C GLY A 69 -24.25 -19.05 7.72
#